data_AF-A0A957VQP0-F1
#
_entry.id   AF-A0A957VQP0-F1
#
_cell.length_a   1.000
_cell.length_b   1.000
_cell.length_c   1.000
_cell.angle_alpha   90.00
_cell.angle_beta   90.00
_cell.angle_gamma   90.00
#
_symmetry.space_group_name_H-M   'P 1'
#
loop_
_entity.id
_entity.type
_entity.pdbx_description
1 polymer ?
#
loop_
_entity_poly.entity_id
_entity_poly.type
_entity_poly.pdbx_seq_one_letter_code
_entity_poly.pdbx_strand_id
1 'polypeptide(L)'
;DIPVIVAVMPMRFLSTADVYRVPFVGWVADSIATVFVDRSDKDSRAGVRKAIAAEVDAQPYPPFVIFPEGRFGTATSLRPFHFGSFEIAAQNRIAYLPCALHYDRPDVAIWRGVQTESFAEAAIRVLTYRGRLTAVLEPRTLVQPTPDDDPAALAVAAQRSIEAALNFAPAPTKLDPATPVPPARDIRTTG
;
A
#
# COMPACT_ATOMS: atom_id res chain seq x y z
N ASP A 1 -2.24 4.64 -10.33
CA ASP A 1 -2.87 4.84 -9.00
C ASP A 1 -2.97 6.30 -8.61
N ILE A 2 -1.85 7.01 -8.39
CA ILE A 2 -1.87 8.42 -7.92
C ILE A 2 -2.81 9.32 -8.75
N PRO A 3 -2.75 9.38 -10.10
CA PRO A 3 -3.64 10.26 -10.86
C PRO A 3 -5.12 9.89 -10.72
N VAL A 4 -5.43 8.60 -10.58
CA VAL A 4 -6.81 8.11 -10.39
C VAL A 4 -7.34 8.56 -9.03
N ILE A 5 -6.54 8.40 -7.98
CA ILE A 5 -6.94 8.75 -6.61
C ILE A 5 -7.14 10.26 -6.47
N VAL A 6 -6.22 11.08 -7.03
CA VAL A 6 -6.35 12.55 -7.03
C VAL A 6 -7.57 13.01 -7.83
N ALA A 7 -7.96 12.30 -8.88
CA ALA A 7 -9.16 12.62 -9.65
C ALA A 7 -10.46 12.37 -8.88
N VAL A 8 -10.45 11.54 -7.83
CA VAL A 8 -11.63 11.27 -6.99
C VAL A 8 -11.81 12.35 -5.94
N MET A 9 -10.74 12.75 -5.25
CA MET A 9 -10.78 13.82 -4.25
C MET A 9 -9.37 14.38 -3.98
N PRO A 10 -9.26 15.60 -3.41
CA PRO A 10 -8.00 16.11 -2.90
C PRO A 10 -7.38 15.14 -1.88
N MET A 11 -6.13 14.75 -2.10
CA MET A 11 -5.37 13.82 -1.25
C MET A 11 -3.94 14.30 -1.07
N ARG A 12 -3.36 14.03 0.10
CA ARG A 12 -1.91 14.10 0.34
C ARG A 12 -1.33 12.69 0.22
N PHE A 13 -0.08 12.56 -0.22
CA PHE A 13 0.55 11.24 -0.34
C PHE A 13 1.73 11.10 0.62
N LEU A 14 1.99 9.88 1.09
CA LEU A 14 3.22 9.59 1.81
C LEU A 14 4.07 8.64 0.97
N SER A 15 5.31 9.02 0.69
CA SER A 15 6.22 8.18 -0.07
C SER A 15 7.60 8.12 0.57
N THR A 16 8.22 6.95 0.51
CA THR A 16 9.61 6.79 0.95
C THR A 16 10.56 7.29 -0.12
N ALA A 17 11.73 7.79 0.27
CA ALA A 17 12.74 8.35 -0.62
C ALA A 17 13.16 7.41 -1.78
N ASP A 18 13.03 6.09 -1.61
CA ASP A 18 13.31 5.11 -2.68
C ASP A 18 12.45 5.31 -3.95
N VAL A 19 11.21 5.82 -3.82
CA VAL A 19 10.30 6.06 -4.95
C VAL A 19 10.75 7.26 -5.80
N TYR A 20 11.58 8.15 -5.24
CA TYR A 20 12.13 9.33 -5.91
C TYR A 20 13.08 8.97 -7.06
N ARG A 21 13.71 7.79 -7.03
CA ARG A 21 14.68 7.38 -8.06
C ARG A 21 14.02 6.94 -9.37
N VAL A 22 12.69 6.88 -9.42
CA VAL A 22 11.94 6.61 -10.65
C VAL A 22 11.74 7.93 -11.42
N PRO A 23 12.25 8.05 -12.66
CA PRO A 23 12.07 9.26 -13.47
C PRO A 23 10.59 9.67 -13.56
N PHE A 24 10.31 10.96 -13.47
CA PHE A 24 8.96 11.59 -13.49
C PHE A 24 8.06 11.38 -12.25
N VAL A 25 8.36 10.43 -11.36
CA VAL A 25 7.59 10.23 -10.12
C VAL A 25 7.90 11.30 -9.07
N GLY A 26 9.16 11.76 -9.01
CA GLY A 26 9.57 12.84 -8.10
C GLY A 26 8.81 14.15 -8.33
N TRP A 27 8.59 14.56 -9.58
CA TRP A 27 7.84 15.78 -9.92
C TRP A 27 6.35 15.70 -9.56
N VAL A 28 5.72 14.54 -9.78
CA VAL A 28 4.32 14.31 -9.39
C VAL A 28 4.19 14.29 -7.87
N ALA A 29 5.15 13.70 -7.16
CA ALA A 29 5.18 13.66 -5.71
C ALA A 29 5.31 15.06 -5.09
N ASP A 30 6.18 15.92 -5.63
CA ASP A 30 6.31 17.33 -5.20
C ASP A 30 5.03 18.14 -5.46
N SER A 31 4.30 17.82 -6.53
CA SER A 31 3.09 18.54 -6.93
C SER A 31 1.83 18.18 -6.11
N ILE A 32 1.86 17.09 -5.34
CA ILE A 32 0.71 16.56 -4.57
C ILE A 32 0.92 16.59 -3.04
N ALA A 33 1.79 17.48 -2.57
CA ALA A 33 2.12 17.63 -1.15
C ALA A 33 2.58 16.31 -0.50
N THR A 34 3.45 15.57 -1.20
CA THR A 34 3.96 14.30 -0.68
C THR A 34 4.92 14.55 0.49
N VAL A 35 4.64 13.96 1.65
CA VAL A 35 5.60 13.94 2.75
C VAL A 35 6.60 12.82 2.49
N PHE A 36 7.89 13.15 2.47
CA PHE A 36 8.95 12.21 2.12
C PHE A 36 9.62 11.62 3.36
N VAL A 37 9.89 10.31 3.32
CA VAL A 37 10.58 9.59 4.40
C VAL A 37 11.92 9.03 3.90
N ASP A 38 13.04 9.53 4.42
CA ASP A 38 14.33 8.90 4.20
C ASP A 38 14.48 7.65 5.10
N ARG A 39 14.84 6.51 4.49
CA ARG A 39 14.95 5.20 5.15
C ARG A 39 16.37 4.90 5.65
N SER A 40 17.39 5.70 5.28
CA SER A 40 18.79 5.43 5.64
C SER A 40 19.13 5.74 7.10
N ASP A 41 18.24 6.42 7.83
CA ASP A 41 18.45 6.78 9.24
C ASP A 41 17.26 6.33 10.10
N LYS A 42 17.54 5.52 11.13
CA LYS A 42 16.52 5.00 12.06
C LYS A 42 15.87 6.12 12.86
N ASP A 43 16.62 7.16 13.20
CA ASP A 43 16.10 8.31 13.96
C ASP A 43 15.21 9.20 13.06
N SER A 44 15.56 9.32 11.77
CA SER A 44 14.73 9.99 10.76
C SER A 44 13.36 9.33 10.60
N ARG A 45 13.28 7.99 10.64
CA ARG A 45 12.01 7.26 10.53
C ARG A 45 11.05 7.56 11.69
N ALA A 46 11.56 7.61 12.92
CA ALA A 46 10.74 7.96 14.08
C ALA A 46 10.29 9.43 14.04
N GLY A 47 11.18 10.35 13.61
CA GLY A 47 10.86 11.76 13.43
C GLY A 47 9.75 12.00 12.40
N VAL A 48 9.82 11.33 11.25
CA VAL A 48 8.81 11.46 10.18
C VAL A 48 7.45 10.91 10.61
N ARG A 49 7.43 9.78 11.32
CA ARG A 49 6.20 9.21 11.89
C ARG A 49 5.48 10.19 12.82
N LYS A 50 6.25 10.85 13.69
CA LYS A 50 5.73 11.87 14.61
C LYS A 50 5.24 13.11 13.86
N ALA A 51 5.94 13.52 12.81
CA ALA A 51 5.53 14.64 11.97
C ALA A 51 4.20 14.36 11.25
N ILE A 52 4.02 13.15 10.69
CA ILE A 52 2.76 12.75 10.04
C ILE A 52 1.61 12.77 11.05
N ALA A 53 1.80 12.23 12.25
CA ALA A 53 0.76 12.23 13.28
C ALA A 53 0.37 13.66 13.68
N ALA A 54 1.36 14.53 13.94
CA ALA A 54 1.12 15.93 14.28
C ALA A 54 0.40 16.68 13.15
N GLU A 55 0.73 16.39 11.90
CA GLU A 55 0.12 17.00 10.72
C GLU A 55 -1.33 16.52 10.50
N VAL A 56 -1.61 15.24 10.74
CA VAL A 56 -2.98 14.70 10.72
C VAL A 56 -3.84 15.35 11.80
N ASP A 57 -3.30 15.52 13.01
CA ASP A 57 -4.00 16.16 14.13
C ASP A 57 -4.24 17.65 13.86
N ALA A 58 -3.25 18.37 13.33
CA ALA A 58 -3.36 19.80 13.03
C ALA A 58 -4.26 20.08 11.82
N GLN A 59 -4.17 19.24 10.79
CA GLN A 59 -4.92 19.40 9.54
C GLN A 59 -5.45 18.03 9.08
N PRO A 60 -6.67 17.65 9.49
CA PRO A 60 -7.25 16.34 9.17
C PRO A 60 -7.59 16.15 7.68
N TYR A 61 -7.74 17.25 6.93
CA TYR A 61 -8.11 17.23 5.51
C TYR A 61 -7.18 18.10 4.66
N PRO A 62 -6.76 17.65 3.46
CA PRO A 62 -7.09 16.37 2.81
C PRO A 62 -6.40 15.16 3.47
N PRO A 63 -6.97 13.95 3.42
CA PRO A 63 -6.38 12.80 4.12
C PRO A 63 -5.09 12.34 3.44
N PHE A 64 -4.27 11.59 4.18
CA PHE A 64 -3.06 10.97 3.65
C PHE A 64 -3.37 9.62 3.01
N VAL A 65 -2.84 9.41 1.81
CA VAL A 65 -2.82 8.13 1.11
C VAL A 65 -1.45 7.50 1.28
N ILE A 66 -1.44 6.26 1.76
CA ILE A 66 -0.24 5.47 1.97
C ILE A 66 -0.37 4.18 1.16
N PHE A 67 0.68 3.82 0.43
CA PHE A 67 0.82 2.51 -0.21
C PHE A 67 1.69 1.61 0.69
N PRO A 68 1.09 0.76 1.53
CA PRO A 68 1.84 0.01 2.55
C PRO A 68 2.79 -1.06 1.95
N GLU A 69 2.63 -1.40 0.67
CA GLU A 69 3.56 -2.26 -0.10
C GLU A 69 4.92 -1.59 -0.37
N GLY A 70 4.97 -0.24 -0.35
CA GLY A 70 6.17 0.55 -0.60
C GLY A 70 6.76 0.47 -2.01
N ARG A 71 6.14 -0.30 -2.92
CA ARG A 71 6.55 -0.48 -4.33
C ARG A 71 5.31 -0.79 -5.17
N PHE A 72 5.42 -0.63 -6.49
CA PHE A 72 4.37 -0.94 -7.45
C PHE A 72 3.90 -2.41 -7.35
N GLY A 73 2.60 -2.64 -7.17
CA GLY A 73 1.99 -3.97 -7.13
C GLY A 73 2.09 -4.71 -8.47
N THR A 74 1.58 -5.94 -8.50
CA THR A 74 1.44 -6.73 -9.73
C THR A 74 -0.02 -6.79 -10.17
N ALA A 75 -0.30 -7.25 -11.39
CA ALA A 75 -1.67 -7.41 -11.86
C ALA A 75 -2.47 -8.52 -11.15
N THR A 76 -1.79 -9.41 -10.43
CA THR A 76 -2.38 -10.67 -9.93
C THR A 76 -2.27 -10.85 -8.42
N SER A 77 -1.50 -10.00 -7.74
CA SER A 77 -1.31 -10.07 -6.29
C SER A 77 -0.80 -8.75 -5.72
N LEU A 78 -1.14 -8.53 -4.45
CA LEU A 78 -0.52 -7.52 -3.61
C LEU A 78 0.82 -8.03 -3.09
N ARG A 79 1.74 -7.12 -2.81
CA ARG A 79 2.92 -7.41 -2.00
C ARG A 79 2.57 -7.37 -0.52
N PRO A 80 3.38 -8.02 0.34
CA PRO A 80 3.23 -7.92 1.78
C PRO A 80 3.25 -6.46 2.26
N PHE A 81 2.27 -6.10 3.08
CA PHE A 81 2.19 -4.78 3.67
C PHE A 81 3.25 -4.58 4.75
N HIS A 82 3.85 -3.40 4.79
CA HIS A 82 4.69 -2.97 5.90
C HIS A 82 3.81 -2.48 7.06
N PHE A 83 4.02 -2.99 8.28
CA PHE A 83 3.26 -2.59 9.47
C PHE A 83 3.52 -1.14 9.93
N GLY A 84 4.57 -0.49 9.41
CA GLY A 84 5.06 0.77 9.95
C GLY A 84 4.09 1.95 9.89
N SER A 85 3.13 1.96 8.94
CA SER A 85 2.04 2.96 8.90
C SER A 85 0.92 2.63 9.88
N PHE A 86 0.65 1.35 10.11
CA PHE A 86 -0.35 0.87 11.07
C PHE A 86 0.10 1.13 12.51
N GLU A 87 1.41 1.07 12.76
CA GLU A 87 2.00 1.45 14.05
C GLU A 87 1.74 2.93 14.38
N ILE A 88 1.93 3.83 13.41
CA ILE A 88 1.61 5.27 13.57
C ILE A 88 0.12 5.43 13.88
N ALA A 89 -0.73 4.73 13.12
CA ALA A 89 -2.17 4.83 13.26
C ALA A 89 -2.63 4.39 14.66
N ALA A 90 -2.16 3.24 15.15
CA ALA A 90 -2.47 2.71 16.46
C ALA A 90 -1.99 3.63 17.60
N GLN A 91 -0.70 4.03 17.57
CA GLN A 91 -0.10 4.87 18.61
C GLN A 91 -0.77 6.25 18.75
N ASN A 92 -1.28 6.79 17.65
CA ASN A 92 -1.88 8.13 17.60
C ASN A 92 -3.41 8.10 17.46
N ARG A 93 -4.05 6.93 17.54
CA ARG A 93 -5.51 6.76 17.37
C ARG A 93 -6.04 7.37 16.07
N ILE A 94 -5.26 7.27 14.99
CA ILE A 94 -5.64 7.80 13.68
C ILE A 94 -6.48 6.76 12.94
N ALA A 95 -7.70 7.13 12.56
CA ALA A 95 -8.56 6.29 11.73
C ALA A 95 -7.94 6.10 10.34
N TYR A 96 -8.07 4.90 9.77
CA TYR A 96 -7.67 4.65 8.39
C TYR A 96 -8.74 3.86 7.64
N LEU A 97 -8.81 4.09 6.33
CA LEU A 97 -9.74 3.42 5.43
C LEU A 97 -8.91 2.61 4.41
N PRO A 98 -8.88 1.27 4.50
CA PRO A 98 -8.33 0.46 3.43
C PRO A 98 -9.16 0.67 2.17
N CYS A 99 -8.53 0.83 1.02
CA CYS A 99 -9.19 0.98 -0.26
C CYS A 99 -8.58 0.02 -1.28
N ALA A 100 -9.42 -0.73 -1.99
CA ALA A 100 -9.01 -1.56 -3.10
C ALA A 100 -9.12 -0.77 -4.39
N LEU A 101 -8.06 -0.73 -5.19
CA LEU A 101 -8.06 -0.09 -6.50
C LEU A 101 -7.93 -1.16 -7.58
N HIS A 102 -8.93 -1.27 -8.45
CA HIS A 102 -8.91 -2.20 -9.57
C HIS A 102 -9.19 -1.49 -10.90
N TYR A 103 -8.68 -2.10 -11.97
CA TYR A 103 -8.83 -1.62 -13.34
C TYR A 103 -9.53 -2.68 -14.17
N ASP A 104 -10.45 -2.27 -15.05
CA ASP A 104 -11.09 -3.18 -16.03
C ASP A 104 -10.09 -3.74 -17.05
N ARG A 105 -9.02 -2.99 -17.31
CA ARG A 105 -7.92 -3.34 -18.22
C ARG A 105 -6.59 -3.31 -17.49
N PRO A 106 -6.28 -4.30 -16.63
CA PRO A 106 -5.01 -4.36 -15.91
C PRO A 106 -3.82 -4.51 -16.86
N ASP A 107 -4.02 -5.17 -18.02
CA ASP A 107 -3.03 -5.29 -19.09
C ASP A 107 -2.63 -3.94 -19.70
N VAL A 108 -3.49 -2.92 -19.56
CA VAL A 108 -3.27 -1.55 -20.01
C VAL A 108 -2.90 -0.62 -18.85
N ALA A 109 -3.49 -0.74 -17.66
CA ALA A 109 -3.26 0.20 -16.58
C ALA A 109 -1.96 -0.06 -15.79
N ILE A 110 -1.57 -1.32 -15.64
CA ILE A 110 -0.55 -1.72 -14.67
C ILE A 110 0.81 -1.73 -15.35
N TRP A 111 1.82 -1.17 -14.66
CA TRP A 111 3.20 -1.25 -15.09
C TRP A 111 3.73 -2.67 -14.88
N ARG A 112 4.33 -3.25 -15.93
CA ARG A 112 4.79 -4.65 -15.94
C ARG A 112 6.18 -4.84 -15.31
N GLY A 113 6.81 -3.76 -14.86
CA GLY A 113 8.11 -3.78 -14.22
C GLY A 113 9.27 -3.62 -15.19
N VAL A 114 10.43 -3.22 -14.66
CA VAL A 114 11.62 -2.80 -15.42
C VAL A 114 12.14 -3.88 -16.39
N GLN A 115 11.94 -5.16 -16.08
CA GLN A 115 12.38 -6.26 -16.94
C GLN A 115 11.53 -6.42 -18.21
N THR A 116 10.31 -5.88 -18.21
CA THR A 116 9.37 -5.99 -19.33
C THR A 116 9.18 -4.67 -20.06
N GLU A 117 9.08 -3.55 -19.33
CA GLU A 117 8.94 -2.22 -19.92
C GLU A 117 9.49 -1.15 -18.96
N SER A 118 10.00 -0.07 -19.51
CA SER A 118 10.27 1.16 -18.78
C SER A 118 8.97 1.84 -18.34
N PHE A 119 9.08 2.72 -17.34
CA PHE A 119 7.91 3.50 -16.89
C PHE A 119 7.35 4.41 -17.99
N ALA A 120 8.22 4.95 -18.86
CA ALA A 120 7.81 5.80 -19.97
C ALA A 120 7.00 5.01 -21.02
N GLU A 121 7.41 3.78 -21.35
CA GLU A 121 6.67 2.90 -22.25
C GLU A 121 5.29 2.54 -21.68
N ALA A 122 5.21 2.26 -20.38
CA ALA A 122 3.94 2.03 -19.70
C ALA A 122 3.03 3.26 -19.76
N ALA A 123 3.58 4.45 -19.55
CA ALA A 123 2.82 5.70 -19.65
C ALA A 123 2.32 5.95 -21.07
N ILE A 124 3.17 5.79 -22.09
CA ILE A 124 2.77 5.90 -23.51
C ILE A 124 1.66 4.89 -23.83
N ARG A 125 1.78 3.64 -23.35
CA ARG A 125 0.79 2.58 -23.54
C ARG A 125 -0.57 2.96 -22.95
N VAL A 126 -0.61 3.55 -21.76
CA VAL A 126 -1.85 4.07 -21.16
C VAL A 126 -2.40 5.25 -21.97
N LEU A 127 -1.56 6.21 -22.33
CA LEU A 127 -1.96 7.45 -23.01
C LEU A 127 -2.44 7.24 -24.46
N THR A 128 -1.92 6.21 -25.13
CA THR A 128 -2.27 5.88 -26.53
C THR A 128 -3.40 4.87 -26.65
N TYR A 129 -3.85 4.29 -25.54
CA TYR A 129 -4.97 3.36 -25.54
C TYR A 129 -6.28 4.07 -25.93
N ARG A 130 -6.92 3.58 -26.99
CA ARG A 130 -8.14 4.19 -27.57
C ARG A 130 -9.45 3.65 -27.01
N GLY A 131 -9.39 2.67 -26.12
CA GLY A 131 -10.58 2.13 -25.46
C GLY A 131 -10.93 2.88 -24.19
N ARG A 132 -12.04 2.50 -23.55
CA ARG A 132 -12.35 2.97 -22.19
C ARG A 132 -11.45 2.26 -21.19
N LEU A 133 -10.84 3.05 -20.31
CA LEU A 133 -10.11 2.57 -19.15
C LEU A 133 -10.91 2.99 -17.91
N THR A 134 -11.40 2.01 -17.16
CA THR A 134 -12.18 2.25 -15.94
C THR A 134 -11.34 1.82 -14.75
N ALA A 135 -11.20 2.73 -13.79
CA ALA A 135 -10.60 2.45 -12.50
C ALA A 135 -11.67 2.61 -11.41
N VAL A 136 -11.73 1.65 -10.49
CA VAL A 136 -12.69 1.64 -9.39
C VAL A 136 -11.92 1.63 -8.09
N LEU A 137 -12.16 2.63 -7.26
CA LEU A 137 -11.67 2.73 -5.90
C LEU A 137 -12.78 2.25 -4.95
N GLU A 138 -12.61 1.07 -4.38
CA GLU A 138 -13.58 0.44 -3.50
C GLU A 138 -13.12 0.56 -2.04
N PRO A 139 -13.76 1.44 -1.24
CA PRO A 139 -13.44 1.55 0.18
C PRO A 139 -13.85 0.28 0.93
N ARG A 140 -13.06 -0.08 1.94
CA ARG A 140 -13.36 -1.18 2.86
C ARG A 140 -13.96 -0.62 4.16
N THR A 141 -13.90 -1.40 5.23
CA THR A 141 -14.34 -0.95 6.56
C THR A 141 -13.37 0.08 7.13
N LEU A 142 -13.88 1.21 7.61
CA LEU A 142 -13.10 2.17 8.39
C LEU A 142 -12.57 1.49 9.66
N VAL A 143 -11.27 1.61 9.92
CA VAL A 143 -10.64 1.07 11.11
C VAL A 143 -10.23 2.21 12.02
N GLN A 144 -10.64 2.12 13.29
CA GLN A 144 -10.24 3.03 14.35
C GLN A 144 -9.33 2.26 15.32
N PRO A 145 -8.00 2.30 15.12
CA PRO A 145 -7.07 1.57 15.96
C PRO A 145 -6.85 2.27 17.30
N THR A 146 -6.37 1.50 18.26
CA THR A 146 -5.99 1.89 19.61
C THR A 146 -4.53 1.53 19.88
N PRO A 147 -3.87 2.14 20.89
CA PRO A 147 -2.49 1.81 21.21
C PRO A 147 -2.25 0.35 21.66
N ASP A 148 -3.31 -0.37 22.03
CA ASP A 148 -3.24 -1.77 22.46
C ASP A 148 -3.32 -2.76 21.28
N ASP A 149 -3.67 -2.28 20.08
CA ASP A 149 -3.74 -3.12 18.88
C ASP A 149 -2.34 -3.47 18.36
N ASP A 150 -2.17 -4.72 17.90
CA ASP A 150 -0.93 -5.15 17.23
C ASP A 150 -0.84 -4.55 15.80
N PRO A 151 0.16 -3.69 15.51
CA PRO A 151 0.33 -3.12 14.17
C PRO A 151 0.53 -4.15 13.06
N ALA A 152 1.15 -5.30 13.37
CA ALA A 152 1.35 -6.36 12.40
C ALA A 152 0.02 -7.03 12.04
N ALA A 153 -0.80 -7.35 13.04
CA ALA A 153 -2.16 -7.87 12.84
C ALA A 153 -3.04 -6.88 12.06
N LEU A 154 -2.98 -5.58 12.37
CA LEU A 154 -3.69 -4.53 11.62
C LEU A 154 -3.28 -4.49 10.14
N ALA A 155 -1.98 -4.62 9.86
CA ALA A 155 -1.46 -4.65 8.50
C ALA A 155 -1.95 -5.88 7.72
N VAL A 156 -1.92 -7.06 8.34
CA VAL A 156 -2.43 -8.30 7.76
C VAL A 156 -3.94 -8.18 7.50
N ALA A 157 -4.71 -7.73 8.48
CA ALA A 157 -6.17 -7.57 8.34
C ALA A 157 -6.52 -6.61 7.20
N ALA A 158 -5.82 -5.48 7.09
CA ALA A 158 -5.99 -4.54 5.99
C ALA A 158 -5.64 -5.18 4.63
N GLN A 159 -4.51 -5.87 4.53
CA GLN A 159 -4.11 -6.57 3.30
C GLN A 159 -5.15 -7.60 2.88
N ARG A 160 -5.60 -8.46 3.80
CA ARG A 160 -6.62 -9.48 3.55
C ARG A 160 -7.95 -8.85 3.10
N SER A 161 -8.33 -7.72 3.68
CA SER A 161 -9.57 -7.01 3.30
C SER A 161 -9.52 -6.47 1.86
N ILE A 162 -8.34 -6.07 1.38
CA ILE A 162 -8.12 -5.58 0.03
C ILE A 162 -7.97 -6.75 -0.95
N GLU A 163 -7.21 -7.79 -0.60
CA GLU A 163 -7.10 -9.02 -1.40
C GLU A 163 -8.47 -9.64 -1.66
N ALA A 164 -9.33 -9.71 -0.63
CA ALA A 164 -10.70 -10.21 -0.78
C ALA A 164 -11.53 -9.36 -1.75
N ALA A 165 -11.41 -8.03 -1.71
CA ALA A 165 -12.11 -7.15 -2.64
C ALA A 165 -11.61 -7.31 -4.09
N LEU A 166 -10.31 -7.57 -4.25
CA LEU A 166 -9.66 -7.76 -5.55
C LEU A 166 -9.77 -9.20 -6.08
N ASN A 167 -10.36 -10.13 -5.31
CA ASN A 167 -10.35 -11.57 -5.58
C ASN A 167 -8.94 -12.14 -5.77
N PHE A 168 -7.95 -11.60 -5.04
CA PHE A 168 -6.58 -12.10 -5.07
C PHE A 168 -6.39 -13.22 -4.04
N ALA A 169 -5.53 -14.18 -4.39
CA ALA A 169 -5.09 -15.16 -3.41
C ALA A 169 -4.31 -14.47 -2.29
N PRO A 170 -4.43 -14.93 -1.03
CA PRO A 170 -3.72 -14.33 0.09
C PRO A 170 -2.21 -14.35 -0.15
N ALA A 171 -1.57 -13.18 -0.24
CA ALA A 171 -0.13 -13.13 -0.42
C ALA A 171 0.58 -13.60 0.87
N PRO A 172 1.66 -14.41 0.76
CA PRO A 172 2.42 -14.88 1.91
C PRO A 172 3.04 -13.68 2.61
N THR A 173 2.63 -13.43 3.85
CA THR A 173 3.11 -12.29 4.62
C THR A 173 4.03 -12.80 5.73
N LYS A 174 5.20 -12.18 5.92
CA LYS A 174 6.07 -12.48 7.08
C LYS A 174 5.41 -12.19 8.44
N LEU A 175 4.23 -11.58 8.42
CA LEU A 175 3.41 -11.17 9.55
C LEU A 175 2.21 -12.12 9.75
N ASP A 176 2.01 -13.12 8.88
CA ASP A 176 1.04 -14.18 9.16
C ASP A 176 1.50 -14.90 10.43
N PRO A 177 0.62 -15.13 11.43
CA PRO A 177 0.97 -16.00 12.55
C PRO A 177 1.39 -17.35 11.96
N ALA A 178 2.54 -17.86 12.40
CA ALA A 178 3.09 -19.11 11.89
C ALA A 178 1.98 -20.17 11.89
N THR A 179 1.65 -20.69 10.70
CA THR A 179 0.75 -21.84 10.58
C THR A 179 1.26 -22.91 11.56
N PRO A 180 0.42 -23.45 12.47
CA PRO A 180 0.85 -24.54 13.32
C PRO A 180 1.41 -25.64 12.43
N VAL A 181 2.69 -25.98 12.60
CA VAL A 181 3.27 -27.15 11.95
C VAL A 181 2.43 -28.33 12.44
N PRO A 182 1.71 -29.05 11.55
CA PRO A 182 0.95 -30.22 11.98
C PRO A 182 1.95 -31.17 12.65
N PRO A 183 1.59 -31.80 13.78
CA PRO A 183 2.50 -32.72 14.46
C PRO A 183 2.97 -33.75 13.45
N ALA A 184 4.29 -34.00 13.43
CA ALA A 184 4.89 -35.01 12.59
C ALA A 184 4.09 -36.30 12.75
N ARG A 185 3.56 -36.84 11.65
CA ARG A 185 2.90 -38.15 11.68
C ARG A 185 3.95 -39.15 12.16
N ASP A 186 3.69 -39.75 13.32
CA ASP A 186 4.51 -40.82 13.85
C ASP A 186 4.37 -42.02 12.90
N ILE A 187 5.35 -42.18 12.00
CA ILE A 187 5.47 -43.38 11.16
C ILE A 187 6.13 -44.46 12.02
N ARG A 188 5.41 -44.94 13.03
CA ARG A 188 5.70 -46.19 13.74
C ARG A 188 4.42 -46.81 14.27
N THR A 189 3.70 -47.50 13.39
CA THR A 189 3.06 -48.79 13.69
C THR A 189 2.41 -49.33 12.43
N THR A 190 3.14 -50.20 11.72
CA THR A 190 2.61 -51.27 10.87
C THR A 190 3.80 -52.16 10.54
N GLY A 191 3.79 -53.40 11.06
CA GLY A 191 4.80 -54.42 10.84
C GLY A 191 5.43 -54.90 12.12
#